data_AF-A0A527Y6A9-F1
#
_entry.id   AF-A0A527Y6A9-F1
#
_cell.length_a   1.000
_cell.length_b   1.000
_cell.length_c   1.000
_cell.angle_alpha   90.00
_cell.angle_beta   90.00
_cell.angle_gamma   90.00
#
_symmetry.space_group_name_H-M   'P 1'
#
loop_
_entity.id
_entity.type
_entity.pdbx_description
1 polymer ?
#
loop_
_entity_poly.entity_id
_entity_poly.type
_entity_poly.pdbx_seq_one_letter_code
_entity_poly.pdbx_strand_id
1 'polypeptide(L)' 'GYQPIGAVLLSRRIFDAFAEGSGFFQHGHTYICHPMACAAALAVQEVIARDDLLANVRAMGAHLSRRLGERFG' A
#
# COMPACT_ATOMS: atom_id res chain seq x y z
N GLY A 1 -3.49 9.28 8.08
CA GLY A 1 -3.08 7.88 8.30
C GLY A 1 -3.01 7.61 9.80
N TYR A 2 -3.38 6.41 10.24
CA TYR A 2 -3.48 6.06 11.67
C TYR A 2 -2.13 5.85 12.35
N GLN A 3 -1.13 5.33 11.63
CA GLN A 3 0.26 5.18 12.04
C GLN A 3 1.17 5.36 10.80
N PRO A 4 2.38 5.92 10.93
CA PRO A 4 3.35 5.95 9.84
C PRO A 4 3.82 4.54 9.50
N ILE A 5 3.67 4.13 8.25
CA ILE A 5 4.15 2.84 7.76
C ILE A 5 4.46 2.94 6.27
N GLY A 6 5.47 2.20 5.83
CA GLY A 6 5.79 1.95 4.43
C GLY A 6 6.24 0.50 4.26
N ALA A 7 6.14 0.00 3.04
CA ALA A 7 6.58 -1.34 2.68
C ALA A 7 7.25 -1.32 1.30
N VAL A 8 8.32 -2.08 1.14
CA VAL A 8 8.94 -2.38 -0.15
C VAL A 8 8.69 -3.85 -0.43
N LEU A 9 7.96 -4.14 -1.51
CA LEU A 9 7.74 -5.51 -1.98
C LEU A 9 8.77 -5.85 -3.05
N LEU A 10 9.34 -7.06 -2.96
CA LEU A 10 10.32 -7.58 -3.91
C LEU A 10 9.69 -8.70 -4.73
N SER A 11 10.03 -8.75 -6.01
CA SER A 11 9.72 -9.93 -6.83
C SER A 11 10.61 -11.10 -6.41
N ARG A 12 10.14 -12.33 -6.67
CA ARG A 12 10.89 -13.56 -6.38
C ARG A 12 12.30 -13.54 -6.97
N ARG A 13 12.44 -13.17 -8.24
CA ARG A 13 13.74 -13.04 -8.92
C ARG A 13 14.74 -12.17 -8.16
N ILE A 14 14.28 -11.04 -7.61
CA ILE A 14 15.15 -10.12 -6.87
C ILE A 14 15.48 -10.70 -5.50
N PHE A 15 14.48 -11.26 -4.80
CA PHE A 15 14.69 -11.93 -3.52
C PHE A 15 15.72 -13.07 -3.62
N ASP A 16 15.58 -13.95 -4.61
CA ASP A 16 16.47 -15.11 -4.80
C ASP A 16 17.92 -14.66 -5.05
N ALA A 17 18.12 -13.56 -5.80
CA ALA A 17 19.45 -13.01 -6.03
C ALA A 17 20.17 -12.57 -4.73
N PHE A 18 19.43 -12.07 -3.74
CA PHE A 18 19.99 -11.78 -2.42
C PHE A 18 20.19 -13.06 -1.60
N ALA A 19 19.16 -13.93 -1.56
CA ALA A 19 19.14 -15.13 -0.72
C ALA A 19 20.20 -16.17 -1.12
N GLU A 20 20.40 -16.39 -2.43
CA GLU A 20 21.35 -17.36 -3.00
C GLU A 20 22.75 -16.75 -3.23
N GLY A 21 22.85 -15.42 -3.21
CA GLY A 21 24.11 -14.70 -3.30
C GLY A 21 24.83 -14.61 -1.96
N SER A 22 24.99 -13.40 -1.43
CA SER A 22 25.64 -13.17 -0.13
C SER A 22 24.72 -13.44 1.07
N GLY A 23 23.40 -13.58 0.85
CA GLY A 23 22.40 -13.62 1.92
C GLY A 23 22.28 -12.32 2.72
N PHE A 24 23.07 -11.30 2.38
CA PHE A 24 23.27 -10.12 3.22
C PHE A 24 22.54 -8.91 2.64
N PHE A 25 21.53 -8.45 3.34
CA PHE A 25 20.81 -7.21 3.04
C PHE A 25 20.91 -6.26 4.23
N GLN A 26 21.94 -5.40 4.24
CA GLN A 26 22.17 -4.44 5.31
C GLN A 26 21.26 -3.22 5.15
N HIS A 27 20.00 -3.41 5.52
CA HIS A 27 19.00 -2.35 5.54
C HIS A 27 18.16 -2.47 6.81
N GLY A 28 17.93 -1.36 7.48
CA GLY A 28 17.14 -1.33 8.70
C GLY A 28 16.97 0.10 9.20
N HIS A 29 15.81 0.36 9.77
CA HIS A 29 15.51 1.58 10.52
C HIS A 29 15.10 1.19 11.93
N THR A 30 15.26 2.08 12.91
CA THR A 30 14.89 1.83 14.31
C THR A 30 13.45 1.33 14.48
N TYR A 31 12.54 1.78 13.60
CA TYR A 31 11.11 1.42 13.63
C TYR A 31 10.68 0.49 12.50
N ILE A 32 11.62 -0.18 11.82
CA ILE A 32 11.27 -1.21 10.84
C ILE A 32 10.43 -2.30 11.55
N CYS A 33 9.34 -2.73 10.91
CA CYS A 33 8.40 -3.71 11.48
C CYS A 33 7.75 -3.28 12.83
N HIS A 34 7.50 -1.99 13.04
CA HIS A 34 6.84 -1.50 14.26
C HIS A 34 5.43 -2.15 14.44
N PRO A 35 5.17 -2.90 15.53
CA PRO A 35 3.98 -3.76 15.64
C PRO A 35 2.66 -3.00 15.61
N MET A 36 2.57 -1.84 16.27
CA MET A 36 1.36 -1.01 16.21
C MET A 36 1.09 -0.44 14.82
N ALA A 37 2.15 -0.14 14.06
CA ALA A 37 1.99 0.37 12.71
C ALA A 37 1.50 -0.74 11.78
N CYS A 38 2.01 -1.96 11.94
CA CYS A 38 1.53 -3.16 11.25
C CYS A 38 0.06 -3.46 11.56
N ALA A 39 -0.34 -3.41 12.84
CA ALA A 39 -1.73 -3.64 13.25
C ALA A 39 -2.69 -2.60 12.64
N ALA A 40 -2.32 -1.31 12.68
CA ALA A 40 -3.10 -0.25 12.06
C ALA A 40 -3.20 -0.43 10.53
N ALA A 41 -2.11 -0.82 9.86
CA ALA A 41 -2.10 -1.05 8.42
C ALA A 41 -2.97 -2.24 7.99
N LEU A 42 -2.99 -3.31 8.79
CA LEU A 42 -3.86 -4.47 8.56
C LEU A 42 -5.33 -4.08 8.69
N ALA A 43 -5.70 -3.40 9.79
CA ALA A 43 -7.07 -2.95 10.01
C ALA A 43 -7.58 -2.03 8.89
N VAL A 44 -6.73 -1.15 8.36
CA VAL A 44 -7.08 -0.32 7.19
C VAL A 44 -7.35 -1.17 5.95
N GLN A 45 -6.53 -2.18 5.66
CA GLN A 45 -6.75 -3.08 4.53
C GLN A 45 -8.04 -3.89 4.68
N GLU A 46 -8.36 -4.37 5.89
CA GLU A 46 -9.60 -5.07 6.19
C GLU A 46 -10.82 -4.19 5.95
N VAL A 47 -10.78 -2.92 6.37
CA VAL A 47 -11.85 -1.94 6.11
C VAL A 47 -12.02 -1.69 4.62
N ILE A 48 -10.92 -1.51 3.87
CA ILE A 48 -10.97 -1.31 2.41
C ILE A 48 -11.68 -2.48 1.71
N ALA A 49 -11.37 -3.72 2.12
CA ALA A 49 -11.98 -4.92 1.56
C ALA A 49 -13.44 -5.10 2.00
N ARG A 50 -13.72 -4.95 3.30
CA ARG A 50 -15.05 -5.13 3.90
C ARG A 50 -16.09 -4.17 3.30
N ASP A 51 -15.69 -2.91 3.10
CA ASP A 51 -16.59 -1.85 2.65
C ASP A 51 -16.54 -1.65 1.11
N ASP A 52 -15.85 -2.53 0.38
CA ASP A 52 -15.65 -2.48 -1.08
C ASP A 52 -15.26 -1.08 -1.60
N LEU A 53 -14.32 -0.45 -0.91
CA LEU A 53 -13.95 0.94 -1.17
C LEU A 53 -13.35 1.11 -2.57
N LEU A 54 -12.73 0.07 -3.13
CA LEU A 54 -12.17 0.11 -4.48
C LEU A 54 -13.26 0.27 -5.55
N ALA A 55 -14.38 -0.44 -5.43
CA ALA A 55 -15.50 -0.27 -6.35
C ALA A 55 -16.10 1.14 -6.25
N ASN A 56 -16.29 1.64 -5.02
CA ASN A 56 -16.78 3.00 -4.79
C ASN A 56 -15.83 4.06 -5.39
N VAL A 57 -14.52 3.93 -5.18
CA VAL A 57 -13.51 4.85 -5.75
C VAL A 57 -13.57 4.86 -7.28
N ARG A 58 -13.76 3.71 -7.93
CA ARG A 58 -13.91 3.64 -9.40
C ARG A 58 -15.17 4.37 -9.87
N ALA A 59 -16.30 4.16 -9.21
CA ALA A 59 -17.57 4.81 -9.56
C ALA A 59 -17.51 6.33 -9.35
N MET A 60 -17.01 6.76 -8.19
CA MET A 60 -16.89 8.18 -7.85
C MET A 60 -15.81 8.89 -8.68
N GLY A 61 -14.72 8.20 -9.02
CA GLY A 61 -13.70 8.72 -9.92
C GLY A 61 -14.24 9.04 -11.31
N ALA A 62 -15.03 8.12 -11.89
CA ALA A 62 -15.71 8.36 -13.16
C ALA A 62 -16.71 9.53 -13.06
N HIS A 63 -17.48 9.58 -11.98
CA HIS A 63 -18.41 10.68 -11.73
C HIS A 63 -17.69 12.03 -11.65
N LEU A 64 -16.63 12.12 -10.85
CA LEU A 64 -15.84 13.34 -10.67
C LEU A 64 -15.24 13.80 -12.00
N SER A 65 -14.61 12.89 -12.75
CA SER A 65 -14.01 13.17 -14.05
C SER A 65 -15.03 13.75 -15.03
N ARG A 66 -16.21 13.13 -15.14
CA ARG A 66 -17.31 13.64 -15.98
C ARG A 66 -17.74 15.04 -15.57
N ARG A 67 -17.94 15.29 -14.28
CA ARG A 67 -18.41 16.59 -13.77
C ARG A 67 -17.40 17.71 -13.96
N LEU A 68 -16.11 17.41 -13.80
CA LEU A 68 -15.04 18.36 -14.08
C LEU A 68 -15.01 18.70 -15.58
N GLY A 69 -15.17 17.70 -16.45
CA GLY A 69 -15.28 17.91 -17.90
C GLY A 69 -16.49 18.77 -18.28
N GLU A 70 -17.68 18.50 -17.73
CA GLU A 70 -18.91 19.27 -18.01
C GLU A 70 -18.81 20.75 -17.61
N ARG A 71 -18.04 21.07 -16.56
CA ARG A 71 -17.99 22.43 -15.99
C ARG A 71 -16.81 23.26 -16.49
N PHE A 72 -15.69 22.61 -16.81
CA PHE A 72 -14.42 23.28 -17.09
C PHE A 72 -13.74 22.82 -18.38
N GLY A 73 -14.25 21.78 -19.04
CA GLY A 73 -13.87 21.42 -20.42
C GLY A 73 -14.74 22.13 -21.44
#